data_AF-A0A7W1FVW3-F1
#
_entry.id   AF-A0A7W1FVW3-F1
#
_cell.length_a   1.000
_cell.length_b   1.000
_cell.length_c   1.000
_cell.angle_alpha   90.00
_cell.angle_beta   90.00
_cell.angle_gamma   90.00
#
_symmetry.space_group_name_H-M   'P 1'
#
loop_
_entity.id
_entity.type
_entity.pdbx_description
1 polymer ?
#
loop_
_entity_poly.entity_id
_entity_poly.type
_entity_poly.pdbx_seq_one_letter_code
_entity_poly.pdbx_strand_id
1 'polypeptide(L)'
;MKRTALLVALLLPLLCAMGFARGSQMDKTEVLEKASFIPKLEEYYSKPSVETTASYDGGKDLWRVVLTEQTSGKEIARFRVADDSGEVSGVEVSPNADEIEYPRLSEERAIKLAAASREVREELSSHGPHSAEAKYEDGGWTVRYYVDETGAVGGRPTEKGKEVATVGVDDKTWVLDYVYTGDQVGWNLARGVRGAYGKQANYWWVWLPLALAFAAAFWRTDKLFAMRNLDIVALLGFLVSHGFYREGVVLEAVVLWYPPLVYLFVRTLLMGFGIGEKVEKTSNLPMWLLMVLAGLAGGLVLGLNVDSRVIDVGYAGVVGADRILDGTVPYGSMPSDVGTGDTYGPLNYLLYVPFVLMFGFSGEWDFLPAAHAL
;
A
#
# COMPACT_ATOMS: atom_id res chain seq x y z
N MET A 1 11.59 77.57 -24.94
CA MET A 1 12.53 76.45 -25.19
C MET A 1 13.52 76.19 -24.04
N LYS A 2 13.12 76.20 -22.76
CA LYS A 2 14.08 76.04 -21.64
C LYS A 2 13.65 75.15 -20.45
N ARG A 3 12.48 74.50 -20.48
CA ARG A 3 12.03 73.59 -19.39
C ARG A 3 11.99 72.11 -19.79
N THR A 4 11.81 71.78 -21.06
CA THR A 4 11.83 70.40 -21.56
C THR A 4 13.25 69.82 -21.70
N ALA A 5 14.24 70.65 -22.00
CA ALA A 5 15.64 70.21 -22.11
C ALA A 5 16.27 69.84 -20.74
N LEU A 6 15.79 70.42 -19.64
CA LEU A 6 16.32 70.13 -18.30
C LEU A 6 15.80 68.79 -17.74
N LEU A 7 14.59 68.39 -18.10
CA LEU A 7 13.99 67.11 -17.70
C LEU A 7 14.63 65.93 -18.44
N VAL A 8 14.99 66.09 -19.72
CA VAL A 8 15.70 65.06 -20.50
C VAL A 8 17.16 64.91 -20.03
N ALA A 9 17.81 66.00 -19.63
CA ALA A 9 19.17 65.96 -19.09
C ALA A 9 19.27 65.37 -17.67
N LEU A 10 18.18 65.37 -16.89
CA LEU A 10 18.11 64.72 -15.58
C LEU A 10 17.65 63.25 -15.63
N LEU A 11 16.98 62.83 -16.71
CA LEU A 11 16.58 61.44 -16.94
C LEU A 11 17.71 60.57 -17.51
N LEU A 12 18.66 61.16 -18.26
CA LEU A 12 19.82 60.43 -18.79
C LEU A 12 20.74 59.81 -17.70
N PRO A 13 21.12 60.53 -16.62
CA PRO A 13 21.91 59.92 -15.55
C PRO A 13 21.10 58.95 -14.68
N LEU A 14 19.75 59.07 -14.66
CA LEU A 14 18.88 58.12 -13.95
C LEU A 14 18.73 56.79 -14.73
N LEU A 15 18.75 56.84 -16.06
CA LEU A 15 18.79 55.67 -16.94
C LEU A 15 20.17 54.98 -16.95
N CYS A 16 21.26 55.70 -16.66
CA CYS A 16 22.59 55.12 -16.46
C CYS A 16 22.79 54.53 -15.05
N ALA A 17 21.96 54.90 -14.08
CA ALA A 17 21.99 54.37 -12.71
C ALA A 17 21.07 53.17 -12.49
N MET A 18 20.17 52.87 -13.43
CA MET A 18 19.64 51.51 -13.57
C MET A 18 20.73 50.68 -14.22
N GLY A 19 21.64 50.16 -13.40
CA GLY A 19 22.61 49.16 -13.83
C GLY A 19 21.85 48.06 -14.56
N PHE A 20 22.05 47.96 -15.88
CA PHE A 20 21.76 46.75 -16.62
C PHE A 20 22.52 45.65 -15.89
N ALA A 21 21.81 44.80 -15.14
CA ALA A 21 22.39 43.57 -14.67
C ALA A 21 22.92 42.87 -15.93
N ARG A 22 24.25 42.72 -16.04
CA ARG A 22 24.85 41.95 -17.14
C ARG A 22 24.22 40.57 -17.08
N GLY A 23 23.43 40.23 -18.09
CA GLY A 23 23.03 38.85 -18.32
C GLY A 23 24.28 37.99 -18.51
N SER A 24 24.19 36.70 -18.18
CA SER A 24 25.30 35.76 -18.38
C SER A 24 25.73 35.74 -19.85
N GLN A 25 27.04 35.71 -20.08
CA GLN A 25 27.66 35.57 -21.39
C GLN A 25 27.63 34.12 -21.86
N MET A 26 27.78 33.17 -20.94
CA MET A 26 27.58 31.74 -21.21
C MET A 26 26.12 31.34 -21.02
N ASP A 27 25.70 30.31 -21.76
CA ASP A 27 24.41 29.65 -21.53
C ASP A 27 24.55 28.57 -20.44
N LYS A 28 23.45 28.31 -19.72
CA LYS A 28 23.40 27.27 -18.69
C LYS A 28 23.83 25.90 -19.24
N THR A 29 23.46 25.60 -20.48
CA THR A 29 23.82 24.33 -21.14
C THR A 29 25.32 24.21 -21.33
N GLU A 30 25.98 25.29 -21.76
CA GLU A 30 27.44 25.34 -21.98
C GLU A 30 28.21 25.17 -20.67
N VAL A 31 27.69 25.74 -19.58
CA VAL A 31 28.25 25.58 -18.23
C VAL A 31 28.12 24.15 -17.73
N LEU A 32 26.97 23.50 -17.96
CA LEU A 32 26.76 22.10 -17.59
C LEU A 32 27.63 21.14 -18.42
N GLU A 33 27.83 21.43 -19.70
CA GLU A 33 28.75 20.68 -20.55
C GLU A 33 30.18 20.77 -20.01
N LYS A 34 30.70 21.98 -19.73
CA LYS A 34 32.03 22.15 -19.13
C LYS A 34 32.15 21.50 -17.74
N ALA A 35 31.09 21.57 -16.94
CA ALA A 35 31.02 20.90 -15.65
C ALA A 35 31.19 19.38 -15.77
N SER A 36 30.66 18.74 -16.81
CA SER A 36 30.69 17.28 -16.97
C SER A 36 32.10 16.68 -17.20
N PHE A 37 33.11 17.52 -17.47
CA PHE A 37 34.48 17.07 -17.78
C PHE A 37 35.48 17.18 -16.62
N ILE A 38 35.02 17.38 -15.38
CA ILE A 38 35.91 17.51 -14.21
C ILE A 38 36.40 16.11 -13.79
N PRO A 39 37.70 15.76 -13.93
CA PRO A 39 38.19 14.40 -13.67
C PRO A 39 37.99 13.96 -12.21
N LYS A 40 38.04 14.90 -11.27
CA LYS A 40 37.83 14.64 -9.84
C LYS A 40 36.39 14.18 -9.51
N LEU A 41 35.43 14.43 -10.40
CA LEU A 41 34.01 14.11 -10.21
C LEU A 41 33.51 12.99 -11.14
N GLU A 42 34.40 12.40 -11.95
CA GLU A 42 34.08 11.39 -12.95
C GLU A 42 33.30 10.19 -12.37
N GLU A 43 33.69 9.73 -11.17
CA GLU A 43 32.98 8.66 -10.47
C GLU A 43 31.51 9.03 -10.22
N TYR A 44 31.21 10.27 -9.81
CA TYR A 44 29.85 10.69 -9.48
C TYR A 44 29.02 10.96 -10.75
N TYR A 45 29.63 11.43 -11.84
CA TYR A 45 28.94 11.59 -13.12
C TYR A 45 28.48 10.26 -13.73
N SER A 46 29.16 9.16 -13.39
CA SER A 46 28.76 7.82 -13.83
C SER A 46 27.51 7.27 -13.12
N LYS A 47 27.07 7.92 -12.02
CA LYS A 47 25.98 7.45 -11.16
C LYS A 47 24.64 7.95 -11.70
N PRO A 48 23.68 7.06 -12.03
CA PRO A 48 22.43 7.45 -12.71
C PRO A 48 21.50 8.38 -11.93
N SER A 49 21.59 8.42 -10.59
CA SER A 49 20.78 9.29 -9.74
C SER A 49 21.41 10.66 -9.44
N VAL A 50 22.57 10.96 -10.04
CA VAL A 50 23.29 12.22 -9.80
C VAL A 50 22.86 13.27 -10.81
N GLU A 51 22.38 14.40 -10.31
CA GLU A 51 22.02 15.56 -11.11
C GLU A 51 23.01 16.70 -10.91
N THR A 52 23.32 17.39 -12.00
CA THR A 52 24.15 18.60 -11.98
C THR A 52 23.27 19.82 -12.23
N THR A 53 23.21 20.72 -11.27
CA THR A 53 22.45 21.97 -11.39
C THR A 53 23.40 23.16 -11.43
N ALA A 54 23.08 24.16 -12.25
CA ALA A 54 23.86 25.39 -12.38
C ALA A 54 22.97 26.62 -12.14
N SER A 55 23.47 27.57 -11.36
CA SER A 55 22.81 28.84 -11.02
C SER A 55 23.78 30.01 -11.21
N TYR A 56 23.33 31.06 -11.88
CA TYR A 56 24.17 32.23 -12.19
C TYR A 56 24.14 33.25 -11.06
N ASP A 57 25.32 33.70 -10.61
CA ASP A 57 25.51 34.75 -9.60
C ASP A 57 26.01 36.03 -10.29
N GLY A 58 25.06 36.86 -10.75
CA GLY A 58 25.35 38.09 -11.50
C GLY A 58 26.10 39.17 -10.70
N GLY A 59 26.21 39.05 -9.38
CA GLY A 59 27.03 39.95 -8.57
C GLY A 59 28.53 39.68 -8.67
N LYS A 60 28.90 38.48 -9.13
CA LYS A 60 30.29 38.00 -9.19
C LYS A 60 30.71 37.46 -10.56
N ASP A 61 29.84 37.55 -11.56
CA ASP A 61 30.09 37.10 -12.95
C ASP A 61 30.51 35.61 -13.02
N LEU A 62 29.84 34.77 -12.22
CA LEU A 62 30.18 33.36 -12.09
C LEU A 62 28.95 32.47 -11.93
N TRP A 63 29.07 31.24 -12.40
CA TRP A 63 28.10 30.18 -12.23
C TRP A 63 28.47 29.33 -11.03
N ARG A 64 27.50 29.07 -10.15
CA ARG A 64 27.60 28.07 -9.09
C ARG A 64 26.99 26.78 -9.59
N VAL A 65 27.80 25.72 -9.62
CA VAL A 65 27.40 24.39 -10.02
C VAL A 65 27.40 23.47 -8.81
N VAL A 66 26.33 22.70 -8.65
CA VAL A 66 26.15 21.76 -7.54
C VAL A 66 25.75 20.40 -8.11
N LEU A 67 26.46 19.36 -7.67
CA LEU A 67 26.08 17.97 -7.89
C LEU A 67 25.27 17.52 -6.69
N THR A 68 24.10 16.98 -6.96
CA THR A 68 23.16 16.53 -5.94
C THR A 68 22.73 15.11 -6.26
N GLU A 69 22.68 14.25 -5.24
CA GLU A 69 22.04 12.94 -5.38
C GLU A 69 20.52 13.15 -5.29
N GLN A 70 19.79 12.80 -6.35
CA GLN A 70 18.38 13.18 -6.51
C GLN A 70 17.46 12.59 -5.45
N THR A 71 17.76 11.38 -4.96
CA THR A 71 16.90 10.66 -4.03
C THR A 71 16.96 11.24 -2.62
N SER A 72 18.16 11.44 -2.11
CA SER A 72 18.46 11.90 -0.76
C SER A 72 18.52 13.43 -0.67
N GLY A 73 18.62 14.12 -1.81
CA GLY A 73 18.79 15.56 -1.90
C GLY A 73 20.13 16.06 -1.35
N LYS A 74 21.09 15.15 -1.10
CA LYS A 74 22.39 15.50 -0.51
C LYS A 74 23.32 16.10 -1.57
N GLU A 75 23.98 17.20 -1.21
CA GLU A 75 25.05 17.80 -2.02
C GLU A 75 26.27 16.88 -2.01
N ILE A 76 26.68 16.45 -3.20
CA ILE A 76 27.85 15.60 -3.45
C ILE A 76 29.07 16.49 -3.63
N ALA A 77 28.95 17.52 -4.46
CA ALA A 77 30.04 18.43 -4.75
C ALA A 77 29.50 19.80 -5.18
N ARG A 78 30.30 20.84 -4.96
CA ARG A 78 30.05 22.17 -5.49
C ARG A 78 31.31 22.75 -6.09
N PHE A 79 31.14 23.59 -7.10
CA PHE A 79 32.22 24.34 -7.71
C PHE A 79 31.68 25.58 -8.43
N ARG A 80 32.60 26.38 -8.96
CA ARG A 80 32.29 27.60 -9.68
C ARG A 80 32.85 27.54 -11.08
N VAL A 81 32.13 28.11 -12.04
CA VAL A 81 32.57 28.28 -13.42
C VAL A 81 32.50 29.77 -13.74
N ALA A 82 33.61 30.37 -14.14
CA ALA A 82 33.64 31.79 -14.52
C ALA A 82 32.82 32.00 -15.81
N ASP A 83 31.97 33.03 -15.85
CA ASP A 83 31.05 33.27 -16.97
C ASP A 83 31.75 33.77 -18.24
N ASP A 84 32.90 34.41 -18.10
CA ASP A 84 33.67 35.02 -19.20
C ASP A 84 34.63 34.04 -19.90
N SER A 85 35.22 33.13 -19.13
CA SER A 85 36.32 32.25 -19.53
C SER A 85 35.93 30.77 -19.49
N GLY A 86 34.88 30.42 -18.74
CA GLY A 86 34.53 29.04 -18.44
C GLY A 86 35.53 28.32 -17.54
N GLU A 87 36.42 29.04 -16.86
CA GLU A 87 37.41 28.45 -15.95
C GLU A 87 36.71 27.86 -14.73
N VAL A 88 36.99 26.58 -14.45
CA VAL A 88 36.45 25.86 -13.29
C VAL A 88 37.33 26.09 -12.08
N SER A 89 36.74 26.54 -10.97
CA SER A 89 37.47 26.81 -9.72
C SER A 89 36.69 26.36 -8.48
N GLY A 90 37.41 26.10 -7.38
CA GLY A 90 36.82 25.80 -6.07
C GLY A 90 36.05 24.49 -6.01
N VAL A 91 36.58 23.42 -6.64
CA VAL A 91 35.97 22.08 -6.64
C VAL A 91 36.09 21.44 -5.27
N GLU A 92 34.97 21.44 -4.55
CA GLU A 92 34.83 20.88 -3.20
C GLU A 92 33.86 19.70 -3.25
N VAL A 93 34.35 18.51 -2.93
CA VAL A 93 33.53 17.31 -2.72
C VAL A 93 33.11 17.28 -1.25
N SER A 94 31.84 16.99 -1.01
CA SER A 94 31.28 16.85 0.33
C SER A 94 32.00 15.73 1.08
N PRO A 95 32.40 15.92 2.35
CA PRO A 95 33.09 14.88 3.11
C PRO A 95 32.25 13.62 3.31
N ASN A 96 30.92 13.74 3.23
CA ASN A 96 29.99 12.62 3.39
C ASN A 96 29.56 12.04 2.04
N ALA A 97 30.17 12.44 0.92
CA ALA A 97 29.79 11.97 -0.41
C ALA A 97 29.91 10.44 -0.56
N ASP A 98 30.85 9.81 0.14
CA ASP A 98 31.06 8.36 0.11
C ASP A 98 30.07 7.58 0.98
N GLU A 99 29.40 8.26 1.92
CA GLU A 99 28.34 7.70 2.77
C GLU A 99 26.95 7.81 2.13
N ILE A 100 26.84 8.50 0.99
CA ILE A 100 25.59 8.62 0.25
C ILE A 100 25.33 7.29 -0.45
N GLU A 101 24.10 6.79 -0.32
CA GLU A 101 23.65 5.66 -1.11
C GLU A 101 23.27 6.14 -2.51
N TYR A 102 23.81 5.47 -3.53
CA TYR A 102 23.59 5.82 -4.92
C TYR A 102 22.82 4.70 -5.62
N PRO A 103 21.54 4.92 -5.93
CA PRO A 103 20.77 4.00 -6.76
C PRO A 103 21.43 3.74 -8.12
N ARG A 104 21.30 2.50 -8.60
CA ARG A 104 21.73 2.08 -9.94
C ARG A 104 20.73 2.46 -11.01
N LEU A 105 19.46 2.63 -10.66
CA LEU A 105 18.44 3.18 -11.53
C LEU A 105 18.24 4.67 -11.24
N SER A 106 17.88 5.44 -12.27
CA SER A 106 17.31 6.77 -12.08
C SER A 106 15.80 6.68 -11.84
N GLU A 107 15.21 7.73 -11.26
CA GLU A 107 13.76 7.83 -11.06
C GLU A 107 13.00 7.59 -12.39
N GLU A 108 13.42 8.28 -13.46
CA GLU A 108 12.82 8.15 -14.79
C GLU A 108 12.91 6.71 -15.32
N ARG A 109 14.02 6.01 -15.05
CA ARG A 109 14.20 4.63 -15.50
C ARG A 109 13.33 3.67 -14.69
N ALA A 110 13.20 3.88 -13.38
CA ALA A 110 12.29 3.11 -12.53
C ALA A 110 10.82 3.27 -12.97
N ILE A 111 10.40 4.50 -13.26
CA ILE A 111 9.06 4.80 -13.81
C ILE A 111 8.85 4.06 -15.14
N LYS A 112 9.81 4.15 -16.07
CA LYS A 112 9.72 3.44 -17.37
C LYS A 112 9.64 1.92 -17.22
N LEU A 113 10.38 1.33 -16.27
CA LEU A 113 10.33 -0.10 -15.99
C LEU A 113 8.96 -0.50 -15.41
N ALA A 114 8.45 0.25 -14.45
CA ALA A 114 7.13 0.02 -13.87
C ALA A 114 6.01 0.14 -14.92
N ALA A 115 6.07 1.16 -15.78
CA ALA A 115 5.09 1.39 -16.85
C ALA A 115 5.11 0.30 -17.93
N ALA A 116 6.17 -0.52 -18.02
CA ALA A 116 6.26 -1.61 -18.98
C ALA A 116 5.46 -2.86 -18.55
N SER A 117 5.09 -2.98 -17.27
CA SER A 117 4.23 -4.07 -16.78
C SER A 117 2.93 -4.13 -17.56
N ARG A 118 2.42 -5.33 -17.82
CA ARG A 118 1.15 -5.52 -18.51
C ARG A 118 -0.01 -5.01 -17.65
N GLU A 119 0.02 -5.33 -16.36
CA GLU A 119 -0.99 -4.98 -15.37
C GLU A 119 -1.11 -3.46 -15.23
N VAL A 120 0.02 -2.75 -15.14
CA VAL A 120 0.02 -1.27 -15.08
C VAL A 120 -0.51 -0.66 -16.38
N ARG A 121 -0.14 -1.20 -17.55
CA ARG A 121 -0.64 -0.69 -18.83
C ARG A 121 -2.14 -0.91 -19.00
N GLU A 122 -2.64 -2.07 -18.62
CA GLU A 122 -4.06 -2.40 -18.66
C GLU A 122 -4.84 -1.45 -17.74
N GLU A 123 -4.37 -1.24 -16.50
CA GLU A 123 -4.97 -0.30 -15.54
C GLU A 123 -4.98 1.13 -16.11
N LEU A 124 -3.81 1.67 -16.48
CA LEU A 124 -3.70 3.04 -17.00
C LEU A 124 -4.47 3.27 -18.31
N SER A 125 -4.72 2.23 -19.11
CA SER A 125 -5.52 2.34 -20.34
C SER A 125 -7.01 2.61 -20.07
N SER A 126 -7.47 2.29 -18.86
CA SER A 126 -8.85 2.50 -18.43
C SER A 126 -9.07 3.89 -17.80
N HIS A 127 -8.01 4.67 -17.61
CA HIS A 127 -8.03 5.97 -16.94
C HIS A 127 -7.63 7.13 -17.87
N GLY A 128 -7.86 8.35 -17.39
CA GLY A 128 -7.42 9.58 -18.05
C GLY A 128 -5.90 9.82 -18.00
N PRO A 129 -5.44 11.06 -18.25
CA PRO A 129 -4.04 11.43 -18.06
C PRO A 129 -3.55 11.06 -16.66
N HIS A 130 -2.33 10.53 -16.60
CA HIS A 130 -1.70 10.08 -15.35
C HIS A 130 -0.40 10.82 -15.10
N SER A 131 -0.05 10.97 -13.82
CA SER A 131 1.26 11.37 -13.35
C SER A 131 1.92 10.21 -12.61
N ALA A 132 3.25 10.24 -12.50
CA ALA A 132 4.02 9.23 -11.80
C ALA A 132 5.06 9.88 -10.88
N GLU A 133 5.37 9.20 -9.80
CA GLU A 133 6.41 9.56 -8.83
C GLU A 133 7.14 8.29 -8.42
N ALA A 134 8.46 8.33 -8.28
CA ALA A 134 9.18 7.22 -7.68
C ALA A 134 9.99 7.66 -6.46
N LYS A 135 9.96 6.82 -5.43
CA LYS A 135 10.69 7.03 -4.19
C LYS A 135 11.60 5.83 -3.94
N TYR A 136 12.88 6.08 -3.67
CA TYR A 136 13.83 5.03 -3.35
C TYR A 136 14.05 4.92 -1.83
N GLU A 137 13.87 3.71 -1.31
CA GLU A 137 14.07 3.35 0.09
C GLU A 137 14.58 1.90 0.18
N ASP A 138 15.48 1.63 1.13
CA ASP A 138 15.97 0.28 1.46
C ASP A 138 16.47 -0.57 0.28
N GLY A 139 17.11 0.04 -0.72
CA GLY A 139 17.64 -0.69 -1.89
C GLY A 139 16.65 -0.93 -3.04
N GLY A 140 15.45 -0.35 -2.98
CA GLY A 140 14.41 -0.50 -4.01
C GLY A 140 13.65 0.79 -4.30
N TRP A 141 13.03 0.84 -5.48
CA TRP A 141 12.18 1.93 -5.93
C TRP A 141 10.70 1.58 -5.75
N THR A 142 9.95 2.46 -5.12
CA THR A 142 8.48 2.42 -5.10
C THR A 142 7.95 3.47 -6.08
N VAL A 143 7.41 3.01 -7.21
CA VAL A 143 6.78 3.85 -8.23
C VAL A 143 5.27 3.91 -8.00
N ARG A 144 4.69 5.11 -8.00
CA ARG A 144 3.26 5.35 -7.83
C ARG A 144 2.69 6.11 -9.01
N TYR A 145 1.51 5.73 -9.45
CA TYR A 145 0.77 6.37 -10.53
C TYR A 145 -0.52 6.99 -10.02
N TYR A 146 -0.76 8.24 -10.42
CA TYR A 146 -1.90 9.02 -10.01
C TYR A 146 -2.72 9.45 -11.21
N VAL A 147 -4.04 9.48 -11.05
CA VAL A 147 -4.99 9.99 -12.05
C VAL A 147 -5.85 11.08 -11.43
N ASP A 148 -6.28 12.04 -12.24
CA ASP A 148 -7.19 13.11 -11.83
C ASP A 148 -8.63 12.60 -11.78
N GLU A 149 -8.89 11.69 -10.83
CA GLU A 149 -10.20 11.10 -10.57
C GLU A 149 -10.53 11.17 -9.08
N THR A 150 -11.82 11.21 -8.79
CA THR A 150 -12.34 11.20 -7.41
C THR A 150 -13.10 9.90 -7.15
N GLY A 151 -12.99 9.36 -5.93
CA GLY A 151 -13.73 8.18 -5.51
C GLY A 151 -12.85 7.16 -4.80
N ALA A 152 -13.47 6.29 -4.00
CA ALA A 152 -12.77 5.31 -3.15
C ALA A 152 -12.62 3.92 -3.79
N VAL A 153 -13.07 3.74 -5.03
CA VAL A 153 -13.06 2.46 -5.76
C VAL A 153 -12.08 2.54 -6.92
N GLY A 154 -11.37 1.45 -7.18
CA GLY A 154 -10.36 1.36 -8.22
C GLY A 154 -9.16 2.26 -7.93
N GLY A 155 -8.69 2.25 -6.68
CA GLY A 155 -7.53 3.04 -6.26
C GLY A 155 -7.67 3.64 -4.86
N ARG A 156 -6.68 4.44 -4.46
CA ARG A 156 -6.64 5.12 -3.17
C ARG A 156 -6.69 6.64 -3.37
N PRO A 157 -7.65 7.37 -2.78
CA PRO A 157 -7.66 8.83 -2.78
C PRO A 157 -6.43 9.42 -2.08
N THR A 158 -5.80 10.42 -2.70
CA THR A 158 -4.68 11.18 -2.14
C THR A 158 -4.85 12.67 -2.45
N GLU A 159 -4.00 13.52 -1.88
CA GLU A 159 -3.99 14.97 -2.17
C GLU A 159 -3.61 15.28 -3.64
N LYS A 160 -2.88 14.36 -4.31
CA LYS A 160 -2.42 14.51 -5.70
C LYS A 160 -3.40 13.92 -6.73
N GLY A 161 -4.56 13.44 -6.30
CA GLY A 161 -5.50 12.65 -7.10
C GLY A 161 -5.65 11.22 -6.58
N LYS A 162 -6.18 10.32 -7.40
CA LYS A 162 -6.36 8.92 -7.03
C LYS A 162 -5.14 8.09 -7.45
N GLU A 163 -4.50 7.41 -6.50
CA GLU A 163 -3.43 6.46 -6.76
C GLU A 163 -4.04 5.16 -7.30
N VAL A 164 -3.69 4.79 -8.54
CA VAL A 164 -4.28 3.64 -9.26
C VAL A 164 -3.30 2.48 -9.46
N ALA A 165 -2.00 2.75 -9.37
CA ALA A 165 -0.99 1.70 -9.40
C ALA A 165 0.21 2.02 -8.51
N THR A 166 0.74 0.99 -7.85
CA THR A 166 1.96 1.03 -7.05
C THR A 166 2.86 -0.14 -7.44
N VAL A 167 4.12 0.12 -7.77
CA VAL A 167 5.06 -0.90 -8.24
C VAL A 167 6.36 -0.82 -7.45
N GLY A 168 6.82 -1.95 -6.93
CA GLY A 168 8.15 -2.11 -6.35
C GLY A 168 9.14 -2.58 -7.40
N VAL A 169 10.28 -1.91 -7.53
CA VAL A 169 11.37 -2.28 -8.45
C VAL A 169 12.66 -2.44 -7.65
N ASP A 170 13.26 -3.63 -7.68
CA ASP A 170 14.56 -3.85 -7.07
C ASP A 170 15.66 -3.14 -7.87
N ASP A 171 16.46 -2.30 -7.20
CA ASP A 171 17.44 -1.44 -7.86
C ASP A 171 18.62 -2.22 -8.47
N LYS A 172 18.93 -3.40 -7.90
CA LYS A 172 20.09 -4.21 -8.30
C LYS A 172 19.79 -5.14 -9.47
N THR A 173 18.61 -5.74 -9.47
CA THR A 173 18.18 -6.78 -10.41
C THR A 173 17.21 -6.25 -11.46
N TRP A 174 16.59 -5.10 -11.21
CA TRP A 174 15.56 -4.47 -12.06
C TRP A 174 14.31 -5.33 -12.22
N VAL A 175 14.09 -6.26 -11.30
CA VAL A 175 12.89 -7.10 -11.23
C VAL A 175 11.80 -6.32 -10.49
N LEU A 176 10.55 -6.49 -10.94
CA LEU A 176 9.39 -5.96 -10.24
C LEU A 176 9.06 -6.88 -9.06
N ASP A 177 9.23 -6.40 -7.83
CA ASP A 177 8.97 -7.17 -6.61
C ASP A 177 7.47 -7.37 -6.38
N TYR A 178 6.70 -6.33 -6.67
CA TYR A 178 5.25 -6.34 -6.58
C TYR A 178 4.63 -5.31 -7.53
N VAL A 179 3.42 -5.61 -7.99
CA VAL A 179 2.61 -4.72 -8.83
C VAL A 179 1.20 -4.73 -8.25
N TYR A 180 0.77 -3.59 -7.73
CA TYR A 180 -0.58 -3.40 -7.20
C TYR A 180 -1.32 -2.44 -8.12
N THR A 181 -2.55 -2.79 -8.50
CA THR A 181 -3.41 -1.98 -9.38
C THR A 181 -4.82 -1.88 -8.78
N GLY A 182 -5.54 -0.81 -9.12
CA GLY A 182 -6.89 -0.55 -8.66
C GLY A 182 -7.02 -0.64 -7.13
N ASP A 183 -7.98 -1.46 -6.68
CA ASP A 183 -8.27 -1.63 -5.24
C ASP A 183 -7.09 -2.20 -4.43
N GLN A 184 -6.13 -2.89 -5.05
CA GLN A 184 -4.96 -3.43 -4.36
C GLN A 184 -4.04 -2.32 -3.82
N VAL A 185 -4.09 -1.13 -4.40
CA VAL A 185 -3.33 0.04 -3.92
C VAL A 185 -3.81 0.44 -2.53
N GLY A 186 -5.12 0.65 -2.38
CA GLY A 186 -5.74 1.10 -1.14
C GLY A 186 -6.02 -0.01 -0.14
N TRP A 187 -6.21 -1.24 -0.61
CA TRP A 187 -6.69 -2.35 0.21
C TRP A 187 -5.69 -3.51 0.28
N ASN A 188 -4.96 -3.59 1.41
CA ASN A 188 -3.95 -4.63 1.61
C ASN A 188 -4.52 -6.07 1.53
N LEU A 189 -5.79 -6.26 1.92
CA LEU A 189 -6.49 -7.56 1.83
C LEU A 189 -6.67 -8.04 0.38
N ALA A 190 -6.72 -7.11 -0.58
CA ALA A 190 -6.88 -7.42 -2.00
C ALA A 190 -5.58 -7.94 -2.66
N ARG A 191 -4.44 -7.90 -1.97
CA ARG A 191 -3.12 -8.22 -2.55
C ARG A 191 -2.77 -9.70 -2.57
N GLY A 192 -3.50 -10.54 -1.84
CA GLY A 192 -3.21 -11.99 -1.77
C GLY A 192 -1.86 -12.37 -1.16
N VAL A 193 -1.25 -11.47 -0.36
CA VAL A 193 0.08 -11.69 0.23
C VAL A 193 0.04 -12.85 1.21
N ARG A 194 0.91 -13.86 0.98
CA ARG A 194 1.00 -15.04 1.84
C ARG A 194 1.36 -14.65 3.28
N GLY A 195 0.58 -15.14 4.24
CA GLY A 195 0.79 -14.87 5.67
C GLY A 195 0.41 -13.45 6.13
N ALA A 196 -0.14 -12.62 5.24
CA ALA A 196 -0.67 -11.31 5.63
C ALA A 196 -1.93 -11.44 6.51
N TYR A 197 -2.76 -12.46 6.28
CA TYR A 197 -3.99 -12.70 7.03
C TYR A 197 -4.22 -14.18 7.28
N GLY A 198 -4.80 -14.53 8.44
CA GLY A 198 -5.19 -15.90 8.85
C GLY A 198 -4.06 -16.93 8.98
N LYS A 199 -2.89 -16.67 8.40
CA LYS A 199 -1.71 -17.54 8.31
C LYS A 199 -2.09 -18.99 7.98
N GLN A 200 -1.91 -19.92 8.91
CA GLN A 200 -2.14 -21.34 8.68
C GLN A 200 -3.58 -21.69 8.33
N ALA A 201 -4.56 -21.03 8.93
CA ALA A 201 -5.97 -21.24 8.61
C ALA A 201 -6.25 -20.95 7.12
N ASN A 202 -5.51 -20.01 6.56
CA ASN A 202 -5.53 -19.67 5.15
C ASN A 202 -4.58 -20.55 4.33
N TYR A 203 -4.38 -21.83 4.65
CA TYR A 203 -3.78 -22.80 3.73
C TYR A 203 -4.79 -23.83 3.22
N TRP A 204 -4.74 -24.16 1.93
CA TRP A 204 -5.70 -25.06 1.31
C TRP A 204 -5.64 -26.47 1.90
N TRP A 205 -4.44 -26.90 2.30
CA TRP A 205 -4.26 -28.15 3.03
C TRP A 205 -4.79 -28.12 4.48
N VAL A 206 -5.29 -26.98 4.97
CA VAL A 206 -5.96 -26.87 6.28
C VAL A 206 -7.46 -26.79 6.10
N TRP A 207 -7.97 -25.80 5.37
CA TRP A 207 -9.42 -25.64 5.23
C TRP A 207 -10.07 -26.71 4.35
N LEU A 208 -9.39 -27.24 3.33
CA LEU A 208 -10.00 -28.25 2.45
C LEU A 208 -10.24 -29.57 3.20
N PRO A 209 -9.28 -30.13 3.96
CA PRO A 209 -9.56 -31.30 4.79
C PRO A 209 -10.67 -31.07 5.82
N LEU A 210 -10.73 -29.88 6.46
CA LEU A 210 -11.80 -29.56 7.40
C LEU A 210 -13.17 -29.51 6.73
N ALA A 211 -13.23 -28.91 5.55
CA ALA A 211 -14.42 -28.85 4.72
C ALA A 211 -14.88 -30.25 4.27
N LEU A 212 -13.95 -31.11 3.86
CA LEU A 212 -14.25 -32.50 3.50
C LEU A 212 -14.70 -33.33 4.71
N ALA A 213 -14.10 -33.12 5.88
CA ALA A 213 -14.53 -33.76 7.12
C ALA A 213 -15.95 -33.32 7.53
N PHE A 214 -16.26 -32.02 7.43
CA PHE A 214 -17.61 -31.48 7.59
C PHE A 214 -18.58 -32.14 6.61
N ALA A 215 -18.25 -32.16 5.31
CA ALA A 215 -19.10 -32.77 4.31
C ALA A 215 -19.34 -34.26 4.60
N ALA A 216 -18.29 -35.03 4.91
CA ALA A 216 -18.41 -36.44 5.25
C ALA A 216 -19.31 -36.68 6.47
N ALA A 217 -19.26 -35.82 7.48
CA ALA A 217 -20.10 -35.93 8.67
C ALA A 217 -21.60 -35.69 8.37
N PHE A 218 -21.93 -34.79 7.44
CA PHE A 218 -23.31 -34.36 7.19
C PHE A 218 -23.90 -34.87 5.87
N TRP A 219 -23.11 -35.47 4.99
CA TRP A 219 -23.56 -35.99 3.70
C TRP A 219 -24.57 -37.13 3.85
N ARG A 220 -25.68 -37.07 3.11
CA ARG A 220 -26.66 -38.16 3.00
C ARG A 220 -26.13 -39.23 2.07
N THR A 221 -25.98 -40.43 2.60
CA THR A 221 -25.63 -41.65 1.83
C THR A 221 -26.87 -42.44 1.40
N ASP A 222 -28.00 -42.24 2.08
CA ASP A 222 -29.28 -42.87 1.80
C ASP A 222 -29.98 -42.28 0.57
N LYS A 223 -29.77 -40.98 0.31
CA LYS A 223 -30.38 -40.24 -0.80
C LYS A 223 -29.39 -39.24 -1.38
N LEU A 224 -28.74 -39.62 -2.48
CA LEU A 224 -27.69 -38.82 -3.11
C LEU A 224 -28.19 -37.44 -3.57
N PHE A 225 -29.36 -37.37 -4.21
CA PHE A 225 -29.96 -36.13 -4.72
C PHE A 225 -30.90 -35.47 -3.70
N ALA A 226 -30.55 -35.50 -2.41
CA ALA A 226 -31.28 -34.77 -1.39
C ALA A 226 -30.98 -33.26 -1.46
N MET A 227 -31.96 -32.41 -1.18
CA MET A 227 -31.75 -30.95 -1.10
C MET A 227 -30.69 -30.60 -0.05
N ARG A 228 -30.58 -31.39 1.02
CA ARG A 228 -29.51 -31.23 2.04
C ARG A 228 -28.10 -31.38 1.46
N ASN A 229 -27.89 -32.34 0.55
CA ASN A 229 -26.56 -32.51 -0.05
C ASN A 229 -26.23 -31.31 -0.93
N LEU A 230 -27.23 -30.72 -1.60
CA LEU A 230 -27.06 -29.47 -2.31
C LEU A 230 -26.76 -28.30 -1.36
N ASP A 231 -27.37 -28.26 -0.16
CA ASP A 231 -27.04 -27.29 0.88
C ASP A 231 -25.57 -27.40 1.32
N ILE A 232 -25.05 -28.62 1.47
CA ILE A 232 -23.62 -28.85 1.77
C ILE A 232 -22.75 -28.36 0.61
N VAL A 233 -23.11 -28.68 -0.64
CA VAL A 233 -22.37 -28.21 -1.82
C VAL A 233 -22.36 -26.68 -1.87
N ALA A 234 -23.48 -26.01 -1.56
CA ALA A 234 -23.55 -24.56 -1.50
C ALA A 234 -22.64 -24.00 -0.40
N LEU A 235 -22.64 -24.58 0.81
CA LEU A 235 -21.73 -24.19 1.90
C LEU A 235 -20.27 -24.36 1.50
N LEU A 236 -19.92 -25.47 0.83
CA LEU A 236 -18.56 -25.69 0.32
C LEU A 236 -18.22 -24.76 -0.85
N GLY A 237 -19.21 -24.27 -1.60
CA GLY A 237 -19.04 -23.35 -2.72
C GLY A 237 -18.35 -22.04 -2.32
N PHE A 238 -18.53 -21.61 -1.07
CA PHE A 238 -17.79 -20.46 -0.51
C PHE A 238 -16.28 -20.63 -0.54
N LEU A 239 -15.78 -21.86 -0.51
CA LEU A 239 -14.34 -22.14 -0.54
C LEU A 239 -13.73 -21.85 -1.91
N VAL A 240 -14.52 -21.89 -2.98
CA VAL A 240 -14.07 -21.47 -4.32
C VAL A 240 -13.79 -19.96 -4.28
N SER A 241 -14.75 -19.16 -3.80
CA SER A 241 -14.59 -17.72 -3.56
C SER A 241 -13.38 -17.42 -2.67
N HIS A 242 -13.22 -18.17 -1.57
CA HIS A 242 -12.06 -18.04 -0.68
C HIS A 242 -10.72 -18.34 -1.36
N GLY A 243 -10.69 -19.28 -2.32
CA GLY A 243 -9.51 -19.57 -3.15
C GLY A 243 -9.04 -18.35 -3.94
N PHE A 244 -9.94 -17.72 -4.69
CA PHE A 244 -9.65 -16.50 -5.44
C PHE A 244 -9.26 -15.32 -4.53
N TYR A 245 -9.96 -15.16 -3.40
CA TYR A 245 -9.67 -14.11 -2.43
C TYR A 245 -8.22 -14.17 -1.92
N ARG A 246 -7.76 -15.37 -1.58
CA ARG A 246 -6.38 -15.60 -1.12
C ARG A 246 -5.35 -15.27 -2.20
N GLU A 247 -5.67 -15.50 -3.47
CA GLU A 247 -4.78 -15.17 -4.58
C GLU A 247 -4.78 -13.67 -4.91
N GLY A 248 -5.63 -12.86 -4.25
CA GLY A 248 -5.76 -11.44 -4.53
C GLY A 248 -6.65 -11.12 -5.73
N VAL A 249 -7.42 -12.10 -6.20
CA VAL A 249 -8.35 -11.97 -7.33
C VAL A 249 -9.74 -11.63 -6.79
N VAL A 250 -9.90 -10.36 -6.39
CA VAL A 250 -11.00 -9.92 -5.52
C VAL A 250 -12.36 -9.91 -6.22
N LEU A 251 -12.44 -9.46 -7.47
CA LEU A 251 -13.72 -9.35 -8.19
C LEU A 251 -14.39 -10.72 -8.34
N GLU A 252 -13.64 -11.71 -8.80
CA GLU A 252 -14.09 -13.09 -8.97
C GLU A 252 -14.44 -13.70 -7.62
N ALA A 253 -13.64 -13.44 -6.57
CA ALA A 253 -13.96 -13.88 -5.23
C ALA A 253 -15.33 -13.35 -4.77
N VAL A 254 -15.61 -12.06 -4.98
CA VAL A 254 -16.88 -11.42 -4.62
C VAL A 254 -18.03 -11.99 -5.45
N VAL A 255 -17.88 -12.09 -6.78
CA VAL A 255 -18.93 -12.61 -7.66
C VAL A 255 -19.27 -14.06 -7.31
N LEU A 256 -18.27 -14.91 -7.05
CA LEU A 256 -18.46 -16.32 -6.67
C LEU A 256 -19.04 -16.50 -5.27
N TRP A 257 -19.10 -15.45 -4.47
CA TRP A 257 -19.74 -15.47 -3.16
C TRP A 257 -21.28 -15.45 -3.28
N TYR A 258 -21.83 -14.81 -4.32
CA TYR A 258 -23.28 -14.65 -4.49
C TYR A 258 -24.06 -15.94 -4.81
N PRO A 259 -23.60 -16.83 -5.71
CA PRO A 259 -24.35 -18.05 -6.04
C PRO A 259 -24.74 -18.91 -4.81
N PRO A 260 -23.80 -19.29 -3.91
CA PRO A 260 -24.17 -20.04 -2.72
C PRO A 260 -25.05 -19.22 -1.76
N LEU A 261 -24.83 -17.90 -1.63
CA LEU A 261 -25.69 -17.03 -0.81
C LEU A 261 -27.12 -16.96 -1.29
N VAL A 262 -27.33 -16.68 -2.58
CA VAL A 262 -28.67 -16.58 -3.18
C VAL A 262 -29.38 -17.91 -3.02
N TYR A 263 -28.70 -19.02 -3.28
CA TYR A 263 -29.24 -20.36 -3.04
C TYR A 263 -29.67 -20.55 -1.57
N LEU A 264 -28.77 -20.28 -0.61
CA LEU A 264 -29.05 -20.46 0.82
C LEU A 264 -30.15 -19.51 1.32
N PHE A 265 -30.19 -18.28 0.83
CA PHE A 265 -31.23 -17.30 1.14
C PHE A 265 -32.60 -17.80 0.67
N VAL A 266 -32.72 -18.18 -0.60
CA VAL A 266 -33.98 -18.76 -1.12
C VAL A 266 -34.34 -20.02 -0.36
N ARG A 267 -33.36 -20.89 -0.07
CA ARG A 267 -33.58 -22.15 0.65
C ARG A 267 -34.15 -21.92 2.04
N THR A 268 -33.53 -21.04 2.83
CA THR A 268 -33.94 -20.69 4.19
C THR A 268 -35.28 -19.96 4.21
N LEU A 269 -35.55 -19.09 3.23
CA LEU A 269 -36.85 -18.44 3.06
C LEU A 269 -37.97 -19.47 2.81
N LEU A 270 -37.75 -20.41 1.88
CA LEU A 270 -38.69 -21.49 1.61
C LEU A 270 -38.94 -22.36 2.85
N MET A 271 -37.88 -22.70 3.60
CA MET A 271 -38.03 -23.43 4.86
C MET A 271 -38.87 -22.66 5.89
N GLY A 272 -38.70 -21.33 5.98
CA GLY A 272 -39.52 -20.46 6.84
C GLY A 272 -41.01 -20.49 6.49
N PHE A 273 -41.35 -20.71 5.21
CA PHE A 273 -42.71 -20.92 4.74
C PHE A 273 -43.17 -22.40 4.80
N GLY A 274 -42.38 -23.30 5.41
CA GLY A 274 -42.69 -24.72 5.50
C GLY A 274 -42.47 -25.51 4.21
N ILE A 275 -41.84 -24.90 3.19
CA ILE A 275 -41.53 -25.52 1.91
C ILE A 275 -40.13 -26.14 1.97
N GLY A 276 -40.07 -27.45 2.11
CA GLY A 276 -38.80 -28.18 2.09
C GLY A 276 -38.90 -29.59 2.64
N GLU A 277 -37.83 -30.36 2.44
CA GLU A 277 -37.68 -31.68 3.02
C GLU A 277 -37.51 -31.55 4.55
N LYS A 278 -38.36 -32.26 5.32
CA LYS A 278 -38.18 -32.40 6.77
C LYS A 278 -37.00 -33.33 7.01
N VAL A 279 -36.01 -32.86 7.76
CA VAL A 279 -34.80 -33.65 8.05
C VAL A 279 -35.05 -34.46 9.32
N GLU A 280 -35.27 -35.76 9.18
CA GLU A 280 -35.44 -36.67 10.33
C GLU A 280 -34.10 -37.01 11.01
N LYS A 281 -33.01 -37.07 10.24
CA LYS A 281 -31.66 -37.41 10.72
C LYS A 281 -30.64 -36.43 10.16
N THR A 282 -29.92 -35.69 10.99
CA THR A 282 -28.97 -34.62 10.57
C THR A 282 -27.62 -35.14 10.11
N SER A 283 -27.09 -36.19 10.74
CA SER A 283 -25.79 -36.81 10.41
C SER A 283 -25.91 -38.32 10.41
N ASN A 284 -25.06 -38.99 9.62
CA ASN A 284 -24.94 -40.44 9.65
C ASN A 284 -24.14 -40.97 10.85
N LEU A 285 -23.40 -40.09 11.52
CA LEU A 285 -22.55 -40.43 12.66
C LEU A 285 -23.33 -40.41 13.98
N PRO A 286 -22.95 -41.24 14.96
CA PRO A 286 -23.55 -41.19 16.30
C PRO A 286 -23.16 -39.89 17.02
N MET A 287 -24.05 -39.38 17.89
CA MET A 287 -23.90 -38.09 18.57
C MET A 287 -22.59 -37.96 19.34
N TRP A 288 -22.14 -39.00 20.04
CA TRP A 288 -20.89 -38.97 20.80
C TRP A 288 -19.68 -38.69 19.90
N LEU A 289 -19.67 -39.25 18.68
CA LEU A 289 -18.59 -39.04 17.73
C LEU A 289 -18.62 -37.62 17.19
N LEU A 290 -19.80 -37.07 16.93
CA LEU A 290 -19.95 -35.66 16.54
C LEU A 290 -19.45 -34.71 17.63
N MET A 291 -19.72 -35.01 18.91
CA MET A 291 -19.21 -34.22 20.03
C MET A 291 -17.67 -34.26 20.11
N VAL A 292 -17.06 -35.42 19.92
CA VAL A 292 -15.59 -35.56 19.88
C VAL A 292 -15.01 -34.79 18.69
N LEU A 293 -15.58 -34.96 17.49
CA LEU A 293 -15.13 -34.24 16.29
C LEU A 293 -15.30 -32.72 16.43
N ALA A 294 -16.40 -32.26 17.04
CA ALA A 294 -16.62 -30.84 17.32
C ALA A 294 -15.58 -30.30 18.32
N GLY A 295 -15.26 -31.05 19.39
CA GLY A 295 -14.20 -30.69 20.33
C GLY A 295 -12.82 -30.62 19.68
N LEU A 296 -12.48 -31.60 18.83
CA LEU A 296 -11.23 -31.59 18.08
C LEU A 296 -11.16 -30.44 17.08
N ALA A 297 -12.24 -30.16 16.36
CA ALA A 297 -12.33 -29.04 15.45
C ALA A 297 -12.19 -27.70 16.19
N GLY A 298 -12.87 -27.53 17.32
CA GLY A 298 -12.75 -26.35 18.17
C GLY A 298 -11.33 -26.14 18.68
N GLY A 299 -10.68 -27.20 19.20
CA GLY A 299 -9.29 -27.15 19.64
C GLY A 299 -8.32 -26.80 18.50
N LEU A 300 -8.55 -27.35 17.30
CA LEU A 300 -7.75 -27.00 16.12
C LEU A 300 -7.94 -25.54 15.71
N VAL A 301 -9.17 -25.03 15.68
CA VAL A 301 -9.46 -23.63 15.36
C VAL A 301 -8.78 -22.70 16.36
N LEU A 302 -8.84 -23.00 17.66
CA LEU A 302 -8.12 -22.25 18.69
C LEU A 302 -6.59 -22.29 18.45
N GLY A 303 -6.04 -23.45 18.10
CA GLY A 303 -4.62 -23.59 17.77
C GLY A 303 -4.22 -22.76 16.54
N LEU A 304 -5.06 -22.72 15.51
CA LEU A 304 -4.84 -21.89 14.32
C LEU A 304 -4.97 -20.39 14.64
N ASN A 305 -5.88 -20.01 15.56
CA ASN A 305 -6.05 -18.64 15.98
C ASN A 305 -4.79 -18.09 16.65
N VAL A 306 -4.03 -18.88 17.42
CA VAL A 306 -2.75 -18.45 18.03
C VAL A 306 -1.70 -18.01 17.00
N ASP A 307 -1.67 -18.64 15.82
CA ASP A 307 -0.78 -18.23 14.73
C ASP A 307 -1.42 -17.18 13.80
N SER A 308 -2.69 -16.84 13.97
CA SER A 308 -3.35 -15.85 13.10
C SER A 308 -2.79 -14.44 13.31
N ARG A 309 -3.24 -13.46 12.51
CA ARG A 309 -2.98 -12.05 12.78
C ARG A 309 -4.25 -11.41 13.30
N VAL A 310 -4.12 -10.62 14.37
CA VAL A 310 -5.22 -9.81 14.88
C VAL A 310 -5.39 -8.60 13.97
N ILE A 311 -6.56 -8.51 13.33
CA ILE A 311 -6.95 -7.37 12.52
C ILE A 311 -7.80 -6.38 13.33
N ASP A 312 -8.18 -5.29 12.69
CA ASP A 312 -8.99 -4.20 13.23
C ASP A 312 -10.14 -4.64 14.13
N VAL A 313 -10.95 -5.64 13.72
CA VAL A 313 -12.08 -6.13 14.53
C VAL A 313 -11.63 -6.72 15.86
N GLY A 314 -10.56 -7.52 15.84
CA GLY A 314 -10.05 -8.19 17.05
C GLY A 314 -9.38 -7.19 18.00
N TYR A 315 -8.65 -6.22 17.47
CA TYR A 315 -8.05 -5.14 18.26
C TYR A 315 -9.14 -4.25 18.89
N ALA A 316 -10.11 -3.79 18.10
CA ALA A 316 -11.26 -3.03 18.60
C ALA A 316 -12.08 -3.81 19.63
N GLY A 317 -12.20 -5.14 19.46
CA GLY A 317 -12.81 -6.04 20.44
C GLY A 317 -12.12 -5.98 21.80
N VAL A 318 -10.79 -6.11 21.82
CA VAL A 318 -9.97 -6.02 23.05
C VAL A 318 -10.05 -4.64 23.68
N VAL A 319 -9.86 -3.57 22.90
CA VAL A 319 -9.94 -2.20 23.43
C VAL A 319 -11.34 -1.90 23.98
N GLY A 320 -12.39 -2.35 23.29
CA GLY A 320 -13.76 -2.16 23.78
C GLY A 320 -14.05 -2.93 25.07
N ALA A 321 -13.51 -4.14 25.21
CA ALA A 321 -13.59 -4.90 26.47
C ALA A 321 -12.87 -4.17 27.62
N ASP A 322 -11.67 -3.66 27.37
CA ASP A 322 -10.88 -2.88 28.32
C ASP A 322 -11.65 -1.63 28.80
N ARG A 323 -12.23 -0.86 27.86
CA ARG A 323 -13.10 0.29 28.18
C ARG A 323 -14.28 -0.09 29.07
N ILE A 324 -14.94 -1.20 28.77
CA ILE A 324 -16.08 -1.69 29.56
C ILE A 324 -15.64 -2.05 30.98
N LEU A 325 -14.47 -2.69 31.12
CA LEU A 325 -13.89 -3.02 32.42
C LEU A 325 -13.56 -1.76 33.25
N ASP A 326 -13.15 -0.69 32.58
CA ASP A 326 -12.96 0.64 33.17
C ASP A 326 -14.26 1.42 33.43
N GLY A 327 -15.42 0.81 33.18
CA GLY A 327 -16.73 1.43 33.38
C GLY A 327 -17.10 2.47 32.31
N THR A 328 -16.39 2.49 31.18
CA THR A 328 -16.63 3.40 30.07
C THR A 328 -17.27 2.67 28.88
N VAL A 329 -18.27 3.26 28.25
CA VAL A 329 -18.90 2.67 27.06
C VAL A 329 -18.02 2.89 25.82
N PRO A 330 -17.75 1.88 24.97
CA PRO A 330 -16.91 2.03 23.77
C PRO A 330 -17.34 3.12 22.79
N TYR A 331 -18.63 3.37 22.68
CA TYR A 331 -19.23 4.29 21.71
C TYR A 331 -18.82 5.74 21.96
N GLY A 332 -18.07 6.34 21.03
CA GLY A 332 -17.54 7.70 21.17
C GLY A 332 -16.42 7.86 22.21
N SER A 333 -15.90 6.76 22.79
CA SER A 333 -14.79 6.80 23.76
C SER A 333 -13.55 6.02 23.31
N MET A 334 -13.59 5.44 22.10
CA MET A 334 -12.45 4.72 21.54
C MET A 334 -11.24 5.65 21.33
N PRO A 335 -10.01 5.16 21.59
CA PRO A 335 -8.78 5.84 21.18
C PRO A 335 -8.75 6.11 19.66
N SER A 336 -8.11 7.19 19.25
CA SER A 336 -8.07 7.63 17.84
C SER A 336 -7.37 6.66 16.90
N ASP A 337 -6.43 5.86 17.42
CA ASP A 337 -5.65 4.86 16.71
C ASP A 337 -6.43 3.57 16.41
N VAL A 338 -7.60 3.36 17.03
CA VAL A 338 -8.51 2.22 16.74
C VAL A 338 -9.43 2.53 15.55
N GLY A 339 -9.37 3.75 14.99
CA GLY A 339 -10.21 4.15 13.85
C GLY A 339 -11.70 4.07 14.18
N THR A 340 -12.49 3.40 13.34
CA THR A 340 -13.94 3.18 13.53
C THR A 340 -14.23 2.01 14.47
N GLY A 341 -13.44 1.86 15.54
CA GLY A 341 -13.54 0.74 16.48
C GLY A 341 -14.85 0.67 17.25
N ASP A 342 -15.65 1.74 17.25
CA ASP A 342 -16.91 1.89 17.96
C ASP A 342 -18.16 1.54 17.12
N THR A 343 -17.99 0.92 15.95
CA THR A 343 -19.11 0.54 15.07
C THR A 343 -19.70 -0.84 15.34
N TYR A 344 -19.07 -1.65 16.20
CA TYR A 344 -19.49 -3.02 16.46
C TYR A 344 -20.59 -3.09 17.52
N GLY A 345 -21.44 -4.11 17.46
CA GLY A 345 -22.49 -4.30 18.46
C GLY A 345 -21.93 -4.62 19.85
N PRO A 346 -22.65 -4.31 20.96
CA PRO A 346 -22.12 -4.43 22.33
C PRO A 346 -21.62 -5.82 22.68
N LEU A 347 -22.26 -6.86 22.14
CA LEU A 347 -21.88 -8.25 22.36
C LEU A 347 -20.46 -8.55 21.87
N ASN A 348 -20.00 -7.92 20.79
CA ASN A 348 -18.65 -8.13 20.27
C ASN A 348 -17.61 -7.81 21.35
N TYR A 349 -17.72 -6.64 21.99
CA TYR A 349 -16.79 -6.22 23.05
C TYR A 349 -16.94 -7.09 24.31
N LEU A 350 -18.17 -7.42 24.71
CA LEU A 350 -18.42 -8.25 25.90
C LEU A 350 -17.81 -9.65 25.79
N LEU A 351 -17.72 -10.22 24.58
CA LEU A 351 -17.10 -11.52 24.36
C LEU A 351 -15.59 -11.50 24.67
N TYR A 352 -14.91 -10.36 24.52
CA TYR A 352 -13.49 -10.22 24.83
C TYR A 352 -13.21 -9.99 26.33
N VAL A 353 -14.21 -9.56 27.12
CA VAL A 353 -14.05 -9.22 28.57
C VAL A 353 -13.41 -10.36 29.38
N PRO A 354 -13.86 -11.63 29.30
CA PRO A 354 -13.23 -12.71 30.06
C PRO A 354 -11.75 -12.92 29.71
N PHE A 355 -11.38 -12.67 28.45
CA PHE A 355 -10.02 -12.87 27.97
C PHE A 355 -9.10 -11.70 28.31
N VAL A 356 -9.61 -10.46 28.31
CA VAL A 356 -8.88 -9.30 28.84
C VAL A 356 -8.66 -9.46 30.34
N LEU A 357 -9.64 -9.95 31.11
CA LEU A 357 -9.44 -10.26 32.53
C LEU A 357 -8.37 -11.35 32.78
N MET A 358 -8.24 -12.31 31.86
CA MET A 358 -7.31 -13.43 32.00
C MET A 358 -5.89 -13.10 31.53
N PHE A 359 -5.75 -12.34 30.45
CA PHE A 359 -4.46 -12.09 29.79
C PHE A 359 -4.00 -10.62 29.86
N GLY A 360 -4.87 -9.71 30.27
CA GLY A 360 -4.63 -8.27 30.24
C GLY A 360 -4.67 -7.68 28.83
N PHE A 361 -4.46 -6.37 28.80
CA PHE A 361 -4.23 -5.58 27.59
C PHE A 361 -3.10 -4.58 27.87
N SER A 362 -2.15 -4.46 26.94
CA SER A 362 -0.96 -3.62 27.09
C SER A 362 -1.21 -2.14 26.75
N GLY A 363 -2.33 -1.82 26.10
CA GLY A 363 -2.61 -0.50 25.55
C GLY A 363 -2.17 -0.32 24.10
N GLU A 364 -1.42 -1.28 23.54
CA GLU A 364 -0.86 -1.19 22.18
C GLU A 364 -1.38 -2.32 21.29
N TRP A 365 -1.31 -2.12 19.97
CA TRP A 365 -1.63 -3.17 19.00
C TRP A 365 -0.44 -4.15 18.84
N ASP A 366 -0.23 -4.95 19.88
CA ASP A 366 0.82 -5.97 19.96
C ASP A 366 0.29 -7.37 19.58
N PHE A 367 0.78 -8.42 20.26
CA PHE A 367 0.29 -9.79 20.08
C PHE A 367 -1.18 -9.96 20.49
N LEU A 368 -1.69 -9.24 21.49
CA LEU A 368 -3.08 -9.30 21.95
C LEU A 368 -3.56 -10.74 22.27
N PRO A 369 -3.05 -11.39 23.34
CA PRO A 369 -3.46 -12.77 23.69
C PRO A 369 -4.98 -12.91 23.88
N ALA A 370 -5.64 -11.87 24.39
CA ALA A 370 -7.09 -11.83 24.54
C ALA A 370 -7.83 -11.93 23.19
N ALA A 371 -7.26 -11.37 22.12
CA ALA A 371 -7.85 -11.46 20.79
C ALA A 371 -7.71 -12.86 20.19
N HIS A 372 -6.61 -13.56 20.49
CA HIS A 372 -6.33 -14.91 20.01
C HIS A 372 -7.14 -16.02 20.71
N ALA A 373 -7.67 -15.75 21.89
CA ALA A 373 -8.40 -16.72 22.70
C ALA A 373 -9.91 -16.81 22.39
N LEU A 374 -10.44 -15.82 21.66
CA LEU A 374 -11.79 -15.83 21.10
C LEU A 374 -11.78 -16.45 19.70
#